data_AF-A0A0H1BML3-F1
#
_entry.id   AF-A0A0H1BML3-F1
#
_cell.length_a   1.000
_cell.length_b   1.000
_cell.length_c   1.000
_cell.angle_alpha   90.00
_cell.angle_beta   90.00
_cell.angle_gamma   90.00
#
_symmetry.space_group_name_H-M   'P 1'
#
loop_
_entity.id
_entity.type
_entity.pdbx_description
1 polymer ?
#
loop_
_entity_poly.entity_id
_entity_poly.type
_entity_poly.pdbx_seq_one_letter_code
_entity_poly.pdbx_strand_id
1 'polypeptide(L)'
;MERPLPACEEEKFHIISLSLVLNYVSDPAGRGEMLRRTTAFLTPPPPPPPLQPFNGTVGDAASGDVSSDAQPSSSTCLPCLFLVLPAACVLNSRYFTEERLRAIMASLGYKMVQRKVTSKLIYYLWEYGVANATTTTTAAAAAAAAVFKKEMLNPGGNRNNFTVTLG
;
A
#
# COMPACT_ATOMS: atom_id res chain seq x y z
N MET A 1 -11.75 -20.34 -7.24
CA MET A 1 -12.85 -19.37 -7.41
C MET A 1 -12.26 -17.99 -7.24
N GLU A 2 -12.18 -17.20 -8.31
CA GLU A 2 -11.74 -15.81 -8.20
C GLU A 2 -12.93 -14.92 -7.85
N ARG A 3 -12.77 -14.01 -6.87
CA ARG A 3 -13.78 -12.99 -6.57
C ARG A 3 -13.89 -12.03 -7.76
N PRO A 4 -15.09 -11.75 -8.28
CA PRO A 4 -15.27 -10.74 -9.33
C PRO A 4 -14.66 -9.40 -8.93
N LEU A 5 -14.13 -8.66 -9.91
CA LEU A 5 -13.68 -7.29 -9.69
C LEU A 5 -14.88 -6.40 -9.35
N PRO A 6 -14.69 -5.32 -8.56
CA PRO A 6 -15.78 -4.43 -8.20
C PRO A 6 -16.37 -3.76 -9.44
N ALA A 7 -17.70 -3.75 -9.55
CA ALA A 7 -18.41 -3.15 -10.67
C ALA A 7 -18.60 -1.63 -10.52
N CYS A 8 -18.56 -1.12 -9.28
CA CYS A 8 -18.75 0.28 -8.94
C CYS A 8 -17.92 0.69 -7.71
N GLU A 9 -17.88 1.99 -7.38
CA GLU A 9 -17.06 2.53 -6.27
C GLU A 9 -17.55 2.04 -4.90
N GLU A 10 -18.85 1.76 -4.76
CA GLU A 10 -19.47 1.29 -3.53
C GLU A 10 -19.00 -0.12 -3.12
N GLU A 11 -18.46 -0.89 -4.07
CA GLU A 11 -17.90 -2.23 -3.83
C GLU A 11 -16.42 -2.19 -3.43
N LYS A 12 -15.81 -0.99 -3.40
CA LYS A 12 -14.42 -0.79 -2.97
C LYS A 12 -14.34 -0.53 -1.47
N PHE A 13 -13.12 -0.70 -0.95
CA PHE A 13 -12.82 -0.59 0.46
C PHE A 13 -11.79 0.51 0.72
N HIS A 14 -11.91 1.18 1.86
CA HIS A 14 -10.85 2.04 2.36
C HIS A 14 -9.71 1.22 2.97
N ILE A 15 -9.99 0.03 3.53
CA ILE A 15 -8.96 -0.80 4.16
C ILE A 15 -9.16 -2.25 3.72
N ILE A 16 -8.08 -2.86 3.25
CA ILE A 16 -7.99 -4.31 3.01
C ILE A 16 -7.03 -4.90 4.03
N SER A 17 -7.38 -6.04 4.62
CA SER A 17 -6.52 -6.78 5.55
C SER A 17 -6.20 -8.16 4.99
N LEU A 18 -4.93 -8.40 4.69
CA LEU A 18 -4.39 -9.70 4.30
C LEU A 18 -3.60 -10.30 5.46
N SER A 19 -4.30 -11.05 6.32
CA SER A 19 -3.70 -11.67 7.50
C SER A 19 -3.38 -13.14 7.26
N LEU A 20 -2.10 -13.46 7.06
CA LEU A 20 -1.62 -14.84 6.85
C LEU A 20 -2.23 -15.56 5.64
N VAL A 21 -2.85 -14.84 4.71
CA VAL A 21 -3.48 -15.42 3.52
C VAL A 21 -2.49 -15.59 2.37
N LEU A 22 -1.52 -14.67 2.24
CA LEU A 22 -0.53 -14.70 1.17
C LEU A 22 0.36 -15.96 1.22
N ASN A 23 0.61 -16.50 2.42
CA ASN A 23 1.36 -17.74 2.61
C ASN A 23 0.60 -19.02 2.25
N TYR A 24 -0.73 -18.97 2.05
CA TYR A 24 -1.51 -20.13 1.58
C TYR A 24 -1.56 -20.23 0.05
N VAL A 25 -1.17 -19.16 -0.66
CA VAL A 25 -1.01 -19.22 -2.11
C VAL A 25 0.24 -20.03 -2.42
N SER A 26 0.08 -21.13 -3.14
CA SER A 26 1.13 -22.10 -3.43
C SER A 26 2.15 -21.55 -4.43
N ASP A 27 1.72 -20.74 -5.39
CA ASP A 27 2.56 -20.25 -6.46
C ASP A 27 3.08 -18.80 -6.21
N PRO A 28 4.35 -18.50 -6.53
CA PRO A 28 4.92 -17.17 -6.30
C PRO A 28 4.25 -16.04 -7.11
N ALA A 29 3.76 -16.34 -8.31
CA ALA A 29 3.14 -15.38 -9.20
C ALA A 29 1.74 -14.99 -8.71
N GLY A 30 0.95 -15.96 -8.27
CA GLY A 30 -0.35 -15.78 -7.66
C GLY A 30 -0.30 -14.99 -6.36
N ARG A 31 0.81 -15.05 -5.61
CA ARG A 31 1.05 -14.12 -4.49
C ARG A 31 1.18 -12.68 -4.98
N GLY A 32 1.97 -12.47 -6.04
CA GLY A 32 2.12 -11.15 -6.64
C GLY A 32 0.79 -10.63 -7.19
N GLU A 33 0.04 -11.49 -7.87
CA GLU A 33 -1.27 -11.16 -8.41
C GLU A 33 -2.30 -10.89 -7.31
N MET A 34 -2.26 -11.63 -6.21
CA MET A 34 -3.09 -11.32 -5.03
C MET A 34 -2.81 -9.91 -4.51
N LEU A 35 -1.55 -9.50 -4.43
CA LEU A 35 -1.17 -8.14 -4.04
C LEU A 35 -1.60 -7.11 -5.11
N ARG A 36 -1.38 -7.38 -6.40
CA ARG A 36 -1.81 -6.51 -7.49
C ARG A 36 -3.32 -6.30 -7.45
N ARG A 37 -4.09 -7.37 -7.30
CA ARG A 37 -5.55 -7.33 -7.32
C ARG A 37 -6.14 -6.48 -6.20
N THR A 38 -5.45 -6.34 -5.06
CA THR A 38 -5.91 -5.44 -3.98
C THR A 38 -6.05 -3.98 -4.44
N THR A 39 -5.25 -3.52 -5.42
CA THR A 39 -5.33 -2.14 -5.91
C THR A 39 -6.66 -1.85 -6.64
N ALA A 40 -7.32 -2.87 -7.20
CA ALA A 40 -8.61 -2.73 -7.84
C ALA A 40 -9.78 -2.62 -6.84
N PHE A 41 -9.59 -3.13 -5.63
CA PHE A 41 -10.59 -3.12 -4.55
C PHE A 41 -10.44 -1.94 -3.59
N LEU A 42 -9.38 -1.14 -3.71
CA LEU A 42 -9.21 0.06 -2.89
C LEU A 42 -9.85 1.27 -3.55
N THR A 43 -10.48 2.12 -2.73
CA THR A 43 -10.97 3.43 -3.17
C THR A 43 -9.80 4.27 -3.71
N PRO A 44 -10.05 5.19 -4.65
CA PRO A 44 -9.03 6.15 -5.04
C PRO A 44 -8.64 7.05 -3.86
N PRO A 45 -7.40 7.58 -3.83
CA PRO A 45 -7.01 8.55 -2.81
C PRO A 45 -7.89 9.82 -2.93
N PRO A 46 -8.17 10.51 -1.81
CA PRO A 46 -8.96 11.74 -1.84
C PRO A 46 -8.28 12.79 -2.73
N PRO A 47 -9.07 13.65 -3.40
CA PRO A 47 -8.52 14.75 -4.19
C PRO A 47 -7.68 15.67 -3.29
N PRO A 48 -6.61 16.30 -3.82
CA PRO A 48 -5.83 17.26 -3.07
C PRO A 48 -6.74 18.39 -2.57
N PRO A 49 -6.48 18.94 -1.37
CA PRO A 49 -7.27 20.06 -0.87
C PRO A 49 -7.21 21.22 -1.88
N PRO A 50 -8.32 21.96 -2.09
CA PRO A 50 -8.31 23.14 -2.93
C PRO A 50 -7.18 24.06 -2.47
N LEU A 51 -6.34 24.52 -3.40
CA LEU A 51 -5.34 25.54 -3.11
C LEU A 51 -6.08 26.77 -2.58
N GLN A 52 -6.06 26.97 -1.27
CA GLN A 52 -6.65 28.17 -0.69
C GLN A 52 -5.82 29.35 -1.17
N PRO A 53 -6.43 30.40 -1.74
CA PRO A 53 -5.70 31.63 -2.03
C PRO A 53 -5.10 32.14 -0.72
N PHE A 54 -3.80 32.43 -0.75
CA PHE A 54 -3.07 33.00 0.37
C PHE A 54 -3.64 34.40 0.66
N ASN A 55 -4.65 34.48 1.52
CA ASN A 55 -5.15 35.75 2.02
C ASN A 55 -4.18 36.26 3.09
N GLY A 56 -3.10 36.90 2.64
CA GLY A 56 -2.26 37.73 3.49
C GLY A 56 -3.09 38.89 4.02
N THR A 57 -3.68 38.73 5.21
CA THR A 57 -4.30 39.82 5.96
C THR A 57 -3.45 40.09 7.19
N VAL A 58 -2.71 41.20 7.14
CA VAL A 58 -2.01 41.79 8.28
C VAL A 58 -3.11 42.21 9.26
N GLY A 59 -3.09 41.63 10.46
CA GLY A 59 -4.18 41.75 11.42
C GLY A 59 -4.23 43.10 12.12
N ASP A 60 -5.44 43.66 12.23
CA ASP A 60 -5.83 44.50 13.35
C ASP A 60 -7.07 43.90 14.02
N ALA A 61 -7.05 43.92 15.35
CA ALA A 61 -7.96 43.21 16.23
C ALA A 61 -9.34 43.88 16.34
N ALA A 62 -10.42 43.09 16.22
CA ALA A 62 -11.61 43.19 17.07
C ALA A 62 -12.68 42.13 16.71
N SER A 63 -13.06 41.34 17.72
CA SER A 63 -14.39 40.85 18.10
C SER A 63 -15.44 40.53 17.03
N GLY A 64 -15.89 39.27 16.99
CA GLY A 64 -17.15 38.90 16.33
C GLY A 64 -17.42 37.40 16.32
N ASP A 65 -18.22 36.96 17.28
CA ASP A 65 -19.03 35.74 17.39
C ASP A 65 -19.00 34.76 16.19
N VAL A 66 -18.46 33.55 16.39
CA VAL A 66 -18.51 32.44 15.43
C VAL A 66 -19.38 31.34 16.00
N SER A 67 -20.67 31.41 15.64
CA SER A 67 -21.53 30.23 15.56
C SER A 67 -21.05 29.40 14.37
N SER A 68 -20.15 28.43 14.59
CA SER A 68 -19.84 27.41 13.59
C SER A 68 -20.51 26.11 14.00
N ASP A 69 -21.62 25.79 13.35
CA ASP A 69 -22.01 24.40 13.12
C ASP A 69 -20.83 23.69 12.45
N ALA A 70 -19.97 23.08 13.27
CA ALA A 70 -18.89 22.24 12.81
C ALA A 70 -19.51 20.97 12.23
N GLN A 71 -19.84 21.05 10.93
CA GLN A 71 -20.14 19.91 10.09
C GLN A 71 -19.15 18.78 10.42
N PRO A 72 -19.60 17.52 10.57
CA PRO A 72 -18.68 16.40 10.75
C PRO A 72 -17.76 16.39 9.55
N SER A 73 -16.49 16.72 9.79
CA SER A 73 -15.40 16.54 8.84
C SER A 73 -15.52 15.10 8.34
N SER A 74 -15.89 14.91 7.07
CA SER A 74 -15.89 13.60 6.46
C SER A 74 -14.46 13.08 6.60
N SER A 75 -14.26 12.17 7.55
CA SER A 75 -12.95 11.58 7.82
C SER A 75 -12.51 10.86 6.56
N THR A 76 -11.69 11.51 5.73
CA THR A 76 -11.16 10.93 4.51
C THR A 76 -10.20 9.83 4.91
N CYS A 77 -10.67 8.59 4.88
CA CYS A 77 -9.84 7.44 5.16
C CYS A 77 -8.94 7.20 3.95
N LEU A 78 -7.63 7.25 4.15
CA LEU A 78 -6.68 6.92 3.10
C LEU A 78 -6.80 5.42 2.78
N PRO A 79 -6.79 5.03 1.50
CA PRO A 79 -6.90 3.64 1.16
C PRO A 79 -5.66 2.89 1.66
N CYS A 80 -5.83 1.84 2.44
CA CYS A 80 -4.73 1.16 3.12
C CYS A 80 -4.80 -0.37 2.96
N LEU A 81 -3.63 -0.99 2.94
CA LEU A 81 -3.47 -2.43 3.01
C LEU A 81 -2.71 -2.81 4.28
N PHE A 82 -3.35 -3.57 5.15
CA PHE A 82 -2.71 -4.23 6.28
C PHE A 82 -2.27 -5.64 5.87
N LEU A 83 -0.97 -5.93 5.96
CA LEU A 83 -0.39 -7.20 5.54
C LEU A 83 0.31 -7.88 6.71
N VAL A 84 -0.04 -9.13 6.99
CA VAL A 84 0.61 -9.97 8.00
C VAL A 84 1.21 -11.20 7.35
N LEU A 85 2.50 -11.42 7.60
CA LEU A 85 3.23 -12.61 7.15
C LEU A 85 3.91 -13.29 8.34
N PRO A 86 4.19 -14.60 8.27
CA PRO A 86 5.16 -15.21 9.15
C PRO A 86 6.51 -14.50 9.02
N ALA A 87 7.15 -14.14 10.13
CA ALA A 87 8.43 -13.44 10.13
C ALA A 87 9.49 -14.21 9.33
N ALA A 88 9.47 -15.54 9.41
CA ALA A 88 10.38 -16.40 8.65
C ALA A 88 10.27 -16.24 7.12
N CYS A 89 9.09 -15.90 6.59
CA CYS A 89 8.88 -15.71 5.14
C CYS A 89 9.68 -14.53 4.58
N VAL A 90 9.96 -13.52 5.42
CA VAL A 90 10.69 -12.31 5.01
C VAL A 90 12.11 -12.32 5.56
N LEU A 91 12.30 -12.71 6.82
CA LEU A 91 13.59 -12.62 7.52
C LEU A 91 14.47 -13.87 7.33
N ASN A 92 13.89 -15.01 6.94
CA ASN A 92 14.60 -16.29 6.80
C ASN A 92 14.32 -16.99 5.46
N SER A 93 14.09 -16.23 4.39
CA SER A 93 13.91 -16.76 3.04
C SER A 93 15.18 -16.62 2.18
N ARG A 94 15.39 -17.57 1.26
CA ARG A 94 16.43 -17.52 0.21
C ARG A 94 16.11 -16.56 -0.93
N TYR A 95 14.82 -16.37 -1.23
CA TYR A 95 14.33 -15.72 -2.45
C TYR A 95 13.52 -14.45 -2.15
N PHE A 96 13.39 -14.07 -0.88
CA PHE A 96 12.56 -12.95 -0.48
C PHE A 96 13.19 -12.19 0.67
N THR A 97 13.10 -10.87 0.59
CA THR A 97 13.57 -9.94 1.62
C THR A 97 12.55 -8.81 1.79
N GLU A 98 12.72 -8.02 2.84
CA GLU A 98 11.86 -6.85 3.07
C GLU A 98 12.02 -5.81 1.95
N GLU A 99 13.22 -5.65 1.42
CA GLU A 99 13.51 -4.76 0.28
C GLU A 99 12.80 -5.24 -0.98
N ARG A 100 12.77 -6.55 -1.21
CA ARG A 100 12.03 -7.14 -2.34
C ARG A 100 10.52 -6.88 -2.20
N LEU A 101 9.96 -7.09 -1.00
CA LEU A 101 8.56 -6.77 -0.74
C LEU A 101 8.28 -5.28 -0.97
N ARG A 102 9.11 -4.40 -0.42
CA ARG A 102 8.97 -2.95 -0.57
C ARG A 102 9.00 -2.52 -2.03
N ALA A 103 9.90 -3.08 -2.84
CA ALA A 103 9.99 -2.77 -4.25
C ALA A 103 8.75 -3.23 -5.04
N ILE A 104 8.25 -4.44 -4.75
CA ILE A 104 6.99 -4.95 -5.33
C ILE A 104 5.83 -4.03 -4.94
N MET A 105 5.67 -3.72 -3.66
CA MET A 105 4.60 -2.86 -3.18
C MET A 105 4.69 -1.45 -3.80
N ALA A 106 5.88 -0.88 -3.91
CA ALA A 106 6.10 0.42 -4.56
C ALA A 106 5.71 0.40 -6.04
N SER A 107 6.01 -0.67 -6.79
CA SER A 107 5.57 -0.82 -8.19
C SER A 107 4.05 -0.87 -8.36
N LEU A 108 3.34 -1.27 -7.30
CA LEU A 108 1.88 -1.32 -7.24
C LEU A 108 1.25 -0.03 -6.72
N GLY A 109 2.05 1.01 -6.40
CA GLY A 109 1.55 2.29 -5.87
C GLY A 109 1.35 2.31 -4.35
N TYR A 110 1.91 1.35 -3.63
CA TYR A 110 1.88 1.33 -2.17
C TYR A 110 3.11 1.97 -1.55
N LYS A 111 2.90 2.68 -0.44
CA LYS A 111 3.94 3.24 0.42
C LYS A 111 3.89 2.58 1.80
N MET A 112 5.02 2.13 2.31
CA MET A 112 5.09 1.57 3.66
C MET A 112 4.91 2.70 4.70
N VAL A 113 3.88 2.61 5.53
CA VAL A 113 3.61 3.57 6.61
C VAL A 113 4.20 3.06 7.92
N GLN A 114 3.92 1.80 8.25
CA GLN A 114 4.32 1.23 9.53
C GLN A 114 4.74 -0.22 9.38
N ARG A 115 5.68 -0.62 10.23
CA ARG A 115 6.20 -1.97 10.33
C ARG A 115 6.30 -2.35 11.80
N LYS A 116 5.87 -3.56 12.12
CA LYS A 116 6.06 -4.17 13.45
C LYS A 116 6.50 -5.62 13.29
N VAL A 117 7.54 -6.00 14.01
CA VAL A 117 8.05 -7.37 14.01
C VAL A 117 7.84 -7.98 15.38
N THR A 118 7.44 -9.25 15.41
CA THR A 118 7.36 -10.08 16.61
C THR A 118 8.19 -11.34 16.40
N SER A 119 8.26 -12.22 17.40
CA SER A 119 9.01 -13.47 17.30
C SER A 119 8.55 -14.39 16.16
N LYS A 120 7.27 -14.35 15.78
CA LYS A 120 6.70 -15.24 14.76
C LYS A 120 6.10 -14.52 13.56
N LEU A 121 5.68 -13.27 13.73
CA LEU A 121 4.90 -12.52 12.73
C LEU A 121 5.55 -11.17 12.43
N ILE A 122 5.38 -10.73 11.18
CA ILE A 122 5.69 -9.38 10.75
C ILE A 122 4.43 -8.74 10.19
N TYR A 123 4.19 -7.50 10.64
CA TYR A 123 3.01 -6.70 10.31
C TYR A 123 3.47 -5.49 9.53
N TYR A 124 2.74 -5.19 8.47
CA TYR A 124 2.94 -4.00 7.65
C TYR A 124 1.63 -3.26 7.49
N LEU A 125 1.71 -1.94 7.55
CA LEU A 125 0.68 -1.04 7.10
C LEU A 125 1.20 -0.33 5.85
N TRP A 126 0.47 -0.48 4.76
CA TRP A 126 0.73 0.18 3.49
C TRP A 126 -0.39 1.17 3.20
N GLU A 127 -0.02 2.36 2.77
CA GLU A 127 -0.95 3.33 2.22
C GLU A 127 -0.94 3.17 0.70
N TYR A 128 -2.12 3.11 0.10
CA TYR A 128 -2.32 3.19 -1.32
C TYR A 128 -2.56 4.65 -1.67
N GLY A 129 -1.63 5.20 -2.43
CA GLY A 129 -1.73 6.54 -2.93
C GLY A 129 -1.01 6.49 -4.25
N VAL A 130 -1.77 6.36 -5.33
CA VAL A 130 -1.22 6.56 -6.66
C VAL A 130 -0.77 8.00 -6.70
N ALA A 131 0.48 8.24 -6.29
CA ALA A 131 1.13 9.53 -6.46
C ALA A 131 1.00 9.83 -7.95
N ASN A 132 0.20 10.85 -8.21
CA ASN A 132 -0.43 11.10 -9.50
C ASN A 132 0.57 10.98 -10.66
N ALA A 133 0.07 10.42 -11.75
CA ALA A 133 0.62 10.48 -13.11
C ALA A 133 0.79 11.92 -13.66
N THR A 134 0.98 12.92 -12.80
CA THR A 134 1.20 14.32 -13.18
C THR A 134 2.66 14.76 -13.00
N THR A 135 3.47 13.98 -12.26
CA THR A 135 4.94 14.09 -12.35
C THR A 135 5.47 12.90 -13.14
N THR A 136 5.52 13.08 -14.46
CA THR A 136 6.33 12.31 -15.41
C THR A 136 7.77 12.25 -14.92
N THR A 137 8.04 11.34 -14.00
CA THR A 137 9.37 10.95 -13.59
C THR A 137 9.53 9.54 -14.10
N THR A 138 10.47 9.34 -15.01
CA THR A 138 10.86 8.06 -15.62
C THR A 138 10.97 6.92 -14.61
N ALA A 139 11.25 7.23 -13.34
CA ALA A 139 11.34 6.29 -12.22
C ALA A 139 10.01 5.60 -11.83
N ALA A 140 8.86 6.29 -11.88
CA ALA A 140 7.57 5.70 -11.49
C ALA A 140 7.03 4.74 -12.56
N ALA A 141 7.18 5.11 -13.84
CA ALA A 141 6.91 4.24 -14.96
C ALA A 141 7.88 3.04 -15.02
N ALA A 142 9.17 3.26 -14.70
CA ALA A 142 10.15 2.18 -14.59
C ALA A 142 9.85 1.21 -13.43
N ALA A 143 9.33 1.72 -12.30
CA ALA A 143 8.89 0.88 -11.20
C ALA A 143 7.66 0.05 -11.58
N ALA A 144 6.68 0.62 -12.29
CA ALA A 144 5.52 -0.12 -12.80
C ALA A 144 5.88 -1.19 -13.85
N ALA A 145 6.99 -1.00 -14.58
CA ALA A 145 7.54 -1.96 -15.54
C ALA A 145 8.55 -2.95 -14.93
N ALA A 146 8.80 -2.88 -13.62
CA ALA A 146 9.78 -3.75 -12.97
C ALA A 146 9.26 -5.19 -12.88
N VAL A 147 9.99 -6.12 -13.50
CA VAL A 147 9.70 -7.56 -13.43
C VAL A 147 10.47 -8.17 -12.26
N PHE A 148 9.74 -8.66 -11.27
CA PHE A 148 10.27 -9.31 -10.08
C PHE A 148 10.27 -10.83 -10.26
N LYS A 149 11.38 -11.37 -10.75
CA LYS A 149 11.57 -12.83 -10.95
C LYS A 149 11.95 -13.53 -9.64
N LYS A 150 11.97 -14.86 -9.64
CA LYS A 150 12.47 -15.64 -8.49
C LYS A 150 14.01 -15.67 -8.55
N GLU A 151 14.64 -14.77 -7.83
CA GLU A 151 16.10 -14.64 -7.76
C GLU A 151 16.59 -14.97 -6.35
N MET A 152 17.74 -15.62 -6.24
CA MET A 152 18.31 -15.93 -4.94
C MET A 152 18.94 -14.65 -4.36
N LEU A 153 18.33 -14.11 -3.31
CA LEU A 153 18.74 -12.87 -2.67
C LEU A 153 19.57 -13.12 -1.40
N ASN A 154 19.35 -14.25 -0.74
CA ASN A 154 19.95 -14.53 0.55
C ASN A 154 20.45 -16.00 0.61
N PRO A 155 21.71 -16.29 0.24
CA PRO A 155 22.23 -17.65 0.14
C PRO A 155 22.46 -18.29 1.53
N GLY A 156 21.91 -19.47 1.79
CA GLY A 156 22.09 -20.16 3.07
C GLY A 156 21.26 -21.45 3.22
N GLY A 157 21.85 -22.45 3.91
CA GLY A 157 21.28 -23.78 4.09
C GLY A 157 19.99 -23.82 4.92
N ASN A 158 19.92 -23.09 6.04
CA ASN A 158 18.79 -23.11 6.99
C ASN A 158 17.64 -22.13 6.65
N ARG A 159 17.49 -21.75 5.38
CA ARG A 159 16.48 -20.79 4.91
C ARG A 159 15.33 -21.46 4.17
N ASN A 160 14.14 -20.89 4.30
CA ASN A 160 12.98 -21.34 3.55
C ASN A 160 12.99 -20.77 2.10
N ASN A 161 12.07 -21.25 1.28
CA ASN A 161 11.97 -20.91 -0.13
C ASN A 161 10.82 -19.92 -0.44
N PHE A 162 10.33 -19.18 0.55
CA PHE A 162 9.23 -18.23 0.34
C PHE A 162 9.63 -17.16 -0.68
N THR A 163 8.73 -16.79 -1.57
CA THR A 163 8.97 -15.73 -2.57
C THR A 163 7.66 -15.17 -3.09
N VAL A 164 7.70 -13.94 -3.54
CA VAL A 164 6.64 -13.29 -4.31
C VAL A 164 7.28 -12.83 -5.61
N THR A 165 6.63 -13.13 -6.73
CA THR A 165 7.05 -12.66 -8.06
C THR A 165 5.94 -11.84 -8.66
N LEU A 166 6.29 -10.81 -9.41
CA LEU A 166 5.35 -9.93 -10.08
C LEU A 166 5.93 -9.59 -11.46
N GLY A 167 5.16 -9.85 -12.51
CA GLY A 167 5.53 -9.59 -13.90
C GLY A 167 4.51 -8.72 -14.60
#